data_AF-A0A355I7M9-F1
#
_entry.id   AF-A0A355I7M9-F1
#
_cell.length_a   1.000
_cell.length_b   1.000
_cell.length_c   1.000
_cell.angle_alpha   90.00
_cell.angle_beta   90.00
_cell.angle_gamma   90.00
#
_symmetry.space_group_name_H-M   'P 1'
#
loop_
_entity.id
_entity.type
_entity.pdbx_description
1 polymer ?
#
loop_
_entity_poly.entity_id
_entity_poly.type
_entity_poly.pdbx_seq_one_letter_code
_entity_poly.pdbx_strand_id
1 'polypeptide(L)' 'MATIYKEHAKVFKAFCDETRLQILELLCDGEKCACDLVEQLGVRQSG' A
#
# COMPACT_ATOMS: atom_id res chain seq x y z
N MET A 1 5.11 -27.75 -1.98
CA MET A 1 5.86 -26.78 -2.81
C MET A 1 4.99 -25.75 -3.56
N ALA A 2 3.68 -25.66 -3.29
CA ALA A 2 2.77 -24.67 -3.90
C ALA A 2 2.49 -23.44 -3.02
N THR A 3 3.34 -23.16 -2.03
CA THR A 3 3.03 -22.21 -0.95
C THR A 3 3.86 -20.93 -1.05
N ILE A 4 5.20 -21.02 -1.14
CA ILE A 4 6.07 -19.82 -1.14
C ILE A 4 5.86 -18.89 -2.34
N TYR A 5 5.71 -19.45 -3.55
CA TYR A 5 5.47 -18.65 -4.74
C TYR A 5 4.10 -17.96 -4.72
N LYS A 6 3.08 -18.58 -4.12
CA LYS A 6 1.76 -17.96 -3.94
C LYS A 6 1.83 -16.80 -2.95
N GLU A 7 2.56 -16.96 -1.85
CA GLU A 7 2.75 -15.87 -0.89
C GLU A 7 3.57 -14.72 -1.49
N HIS A 8 4.66 -15.02 -2.20
CA HIS A 8 5.42 -14.00 -2.93
C HIS A 8 4.56 -13.28 -3.96
N ALA A 9 3.74 -13.99 -4.73
CA ALA A 9 2.83 -13.38 -5.70
C ALA A 9 1.83 -12.41 -5.04
N LYS A 10 1.33 -12.72 -3.83
CA LYS A 10 0.46 -11.79 -3.07
C LYS A 10 1.21 -10.52 -2.66
N VAL A 11 2.45 -10.66 -2.17
CA VAL A 11 3.28 -9.51 -1.78
C VAL A 11 3.60 -8.64 -2.98
N PHE A 12 4.05 -9.22 -4.10
CA PHE A 12 4.34 -8.45 -5.31
C PHE A 12 3.10 -7.79 -5.90
N LYS A 13 1.94 -8.48 -5.89
CA LYS A 13 0.67 -7.87 -6.28
C LYS A 13 0.28 -6.72 -5.35
N ALA A 14 0.69 -6.75 -4.07
CA ALA A 14 0.45 -5.65 -3.16
C ALA A 14 1.32 -4.42 -3.48
N PHE A 15 2.54 -4.64 -3.96
CA PHE A 15 3.54 -3.58 -4.18
C PHE A 15 3.63 -3.11 -5.64
N CYS A 16 2.87 -3.69 -6.57
CA CYS A 16 2.92 -3.31 -7.98
C CYS A 16 2.00 -2.13 -8.36
N ASP A 17 1.43 -1.43 -7.39
CA ASP A 17 0.53 -0.29 -7.60
C ASP A 17 1.20 1.00 -7.12
N GLU A 18 1.19 2.03 -7.96
CA GLU A 18 1.85 3.30 -7.69
C GLU A 18 1.33 4.00 -6.43
N THR A 19 0.00 4.01 -6.23
CA THR A 19 -0.61 4.65 -5.04
C THR A 19 -0.17 3.91 -3.77
N ARG A 20 -0.12 2.58 -3.82
CA ARG A 20 0.33 1.77 -2.67
C ARG A 20 1.80 1.99 -2.34
N LEU A 21 2.65 2.21 -3.35
CA LEU A 21 4.06 2.57 -3.13
C LEU A 21 4.20 3.93 -2.43
N GLN A 22 3.40 4.93 -2.84
CA GLN A 22 3.37 6.23 -2.18
C GLN A 22 2.85 6.12 -0.73
N ILE A 23 1.83 5.30 -0.47
CA ILE A 23 1.37 5.01 0.90
C ILE A 23 2.51 4.42 1.75
N LEU A 24 3.28 3.48 1.20
CA LEU A 24 4.41 2.86 1.92
C LEU A 24 5.49 3.89 2.27
N GLU A 25 5.83 4.79 1.34
CA GLU A 25 6.76 5.89 1.59
C GLU A 25 6.28 6.77 2.75
N LEU A 26 5.01 7.18 2.73
CA LEU A 26 4.43 7.99 3.80
C LEU A 26 4.46 7.27 5.16
N LEU A 27 4.23 5.96 5.18
CA LEU A 27 4.22 5.16 6.42
C LEU A 27 5.63 4.81 6.95
N CYS A 28 6.70 5.02 6.16
CA CYS A 28 8.06 4.81 6.63
C CYS A 28 8.44 5.76 7.79
N ASP A 29 7.82 6.94 7.85
CA ASP A 29 8.03 7.93 8.92
C ASP A 29 7.15 7.70 10.16
N GLY A 30 6.29 6.68 10.13
CA GLY A 30 5.40 6.30 11.23
C GLY A 30 3.95 6.06 10.82
N GLU A 31 3.13 5.68 11.80
CA GLU A 31 1.69 5.51 11.60
C GLU A 31 1.01 6.85 11.22
N LYS A 32 0.05 6.79 10.29
CA LYS A 32 -0.72 7.95 9.83
C LYS A 32 -2.21 7.63 9.78
N CYS A 33 -3.06 8.63 9.97
CA CYS A 33 -4.49 8.48 9.73
C CYS A 33 -4.75 8.20 8.25
N ALA A 34 -5.74 7.37 7.94
CA ALA A 34 -6.21 7.18 6.57
C ALA A 34 -6.65 8.51 5.93
N CYS A 35 -7.20 9.43 6.74
CA CYS A 35 -7.57 10.77 6.33
C CYS A 35 -6.38 11.59 5.83
N ASP A 36 -5.24 11.54 6.53
CA ASP A 36 -4.01 12.26 6.14
C ASP A 36 -3.44 11.71 4.82
N LEU A 37 -3.49 10.38 4.64
CA LEU A 37 -3.04 9.73 3.41
C LEU A 37 -3.89 10.16 2.20
N VAL A 38 -5.20 10.23 2.38
CA VAL A 38 -6.16 10.64 1.35
C VAL A 38 -5.90 12.10 0.93
N GLU A 39 -5.66 12.99 1.89
CA GLU A 39 -5.35 14.40 1.62
C GLU A 39 -4.03 14.55 0.85
N GLN A 40 -2.97 13.87 1.28
CA GLN A 40 -1.65 13.98 0.66
C GLN A 40 -1.57 13.35 -0.74
N LEU A 41 -2.29 12.26 -0.97
CA LEU A 41 -2.26 11.53 -2.23
C LEU A 41 -3.31 12.02 -3.23
N GLY A 42 -4.29 12.83 -2.80
CA GLY A 42 -5.38 13.31 -3.66
C GLY A 42 -6.29 12.19 -4.19
N VAL A 43 -6.29 11.04 -3.54
CA VAL A 43 -7.08 9.85 -3.92
C VAL A 43 -8.44 9.88 -3.24
N ARG A 44 -9.45 9.20 -3.80
CA ARG A 44 -10.74 9.02 -3.12
C ARG A 44 -10.69 7.80 -2.21
N GLN A 45 -11.03 7.99 -0.94
CA GLN A 45 -11.28 6.87 -0.04
C GLN A 45 -12.54 6.12 -0.47
N SER A 46 -12.42 4.82 -0.72
CA SER A 46 -13.59 3.93 -0.80
C SER A 46 -14.10 3.70 0.62
N GLY A 47 -15.33 4.14 0.90
CA GLY A 47 -16.01 3.89 2.18
C GLY A 47 -16.33 2.42 2.40
#